data_AF-A0A370IFY4-F1
#
_entry.id   AF-A0A370IFY4-F1
#
_cell.length_a   1.000
_cell.length_b   1.000
_cell.length_c   1.000
_cell.angle_alpha   90.00
_cell.angle_beta   90.00
_cell.angle_gamma   90.00
#
_symmetry.space_group_name_H-M   'P 1'
#
loop_
_entity.id
_entity.type
_entity.pdbx_description
1 polymer ?
#
loop_
_entity_poly.entity_id
_entity_poly.type
_entity_poly.pdbx_seq_one_letter_code
_entity_poly.pdbx_strand_id
1 'polypeptide(L)'
;MPVIHFETADTTDRTQIGEGLVRFAVQAGRLETGGEEGKYFLKHADGCAEDGEQITPGDEFFFHTETGDILCAEHGEELREGK
;
A
#
# COMPACT_ATOMS: atom_id res chain seq x y z
N MET A 1 -2.49 10.83 -11.85
CA MET A 1 -2.04 9.48 -11.47
C MET A 1 -2.48 9.20 -10.05
N PRO A 2 -3.20 8.11 -9.78
CA PRO A 2 -3.86 7.91 -8.49
C PRO A 2 -3.04 6.99 -7.57
N VAL A 3 -1.71 7.06 -7.65
CA VAL A 3 -0.82 6.34 -6.74
C VAL A 3 -0.45 7.21 -5.54
N ILE A 4 -0.46 6.60 -4.36
CA ILE A 4 0.01 7.20 -3.12
C ILE A 4 1.32 6.51 -2.74
N HIS A 5 2.36 7.31 -2.56
CA HIS A 5 3.67 6.84 -2.09
C HIS A 5 3.67 6.74 -0.56
N PHE A 6 4.19 5.63 -0.05
CA PHE A 6 4.50 5.42 1.36
C PHE A 6 6.00 5.27 1.53
N GLU A 7 6.60 6.13 2.34
CA GLU A 7 8.05 6.15 2.57
C GLU A 7 8.54 4.89 3.31
N THR A 8 7.69 4.26 4.11
CA THR A 8 8.05 3.04 4.86
C THR A 8 6.83 2.15 5.07
N ALA A 9 7.03 0.84 4.92
CA ALA A 9 6.09 -0.17 5.40
C ALA A 9 6.34 -0.50 6.87
N ASP A 10 5.27 -0.63 7.66
CA ASP A 10 5.39 -0.97 9.09
C ASP A 10 5.75 -2.44 9.29
N THR A 11 5.13 -3.32 8.50
CA THR A 11 5.31 -4.78 8.54
C THR A 11 5.34 -5.34 7.13
N THR A 12 5.49 -6.65 6.97
CA THR A 12 5.34 -7.33 5.67
C THR A 12 3.87 -7.50 5.25
N ASP A 13 2.93 -7.45 6.20
CA ASP A 13 1.53 -7.77 5.94
C ASP A 13 0.65 -6.53 5.75
N ARG A 14 0.98 -5.46 6.48
CA ARG A 14 0.17 -4.24 6.56
C ARG A 14 0.96 -3.00 7.00
N THR A 15 0.43 -1.83 6.63
CA THR A 15 0.93 -0.51 7.08
C THR A 15 -0.21 0.30 7.67
N GLN A 16 0.01 0.97 8.79
CA GLN A 16 -0.95 1.84 9.44
C GLN A 16 -1.25 3.06 8.56
N ILE A 17 -2.53 3.38 8.43
CA ILE A 17 -2.98 4.50 7.61
C ILE A 17 -3.86 5.47 8.39
N GLY A 18 -3.83 6.74 7.98
CA GLY A 18 -4.73 7.78 8.48
C GLY A 18 -6.12 7.74 7.84
N GLU A 19 -7.08 8.43 8.45
CA GLU A 19 -8.49 8.46 8.01
C GLU A 19 -8.68 8.91 6.56
N GLY A 20 -7.79 9.78 6.05
CA GLY A 20 -7.83 10.23 4.66
C GLY A 20 -7.65 9.11 3.62
N LEU A 21 -6.97 8.02 4.00
CA LEU A 21 -6.68 6.89 3.12
C LEU A 21 -7.68 5.74 3.26
N VAL A 22 -8.41 5.70 4.38
CA VAL A 22 -9.38 4.64 4.71
C VAL A 22 -10.37 4.42 3.57
N ARG A 23 -10.92 5.50 2.99
CA ARG A 23 -11.91 5.37 1.91
C ARG A 23 -11.39 4.57 0.71
N PHE A 24 -10.11 4.74 0.36
CA PHE A 24 -9.48 4.07 -0.77
C PHE A 24 -9.15 2.63 -0.41
N ALA A 25 -8.63 2.38 0.79
CA ALA A 25 -8.38 1.04 1.30
C ALA A 25 -9.68 0.21 1.40
N VAL A 26 -10.82 0.83 1.78
CA VAL A 26 -12.14 0.18 1.77
C VAL A 26 -12.56 -0.17 0.34
N GLN A 27 -12.48 0.79 -0.58
CA GLN A 27 -12.86 0.58 -1.98
C GLN A 27 -12.04 -0.54 -2.63
N ALA A 28 -10.76 -0.64 -2.28
CA ALA A 28 -9.86 -1.69 -2.73
C ALA A 28 -10.02 -3.03 -1.99
N GLY A 29 -10.87 -3.13 -0.95
CA GLY A 29 -10.97 -4.35 -0.12
C GLY A 29 -9.71 -4.66 0.71
N ARG A 30 -8.80 -3.69 0.81
CA ARG A 30 -7.51 -3.81 1.50
C ARG A 30 -7.49 -3.21 2.90
N LEU A 31 -8.57 -2.58 3.34
CA LEU A 31 -8.66 -2.09 4.71
C LEU A 31 -8.70 -3.26 5.69
N GLU A 32 -7.84 -3.18 6.70
CA GLU A 32 -7.98 -3.91 7.96
C GLU A 32 -8.21 -2.92 9.10
N THR A 33 -9.04 -3.30 10.07
CA THR A 33 -9.42 -2.45 11.20
C THR A 33 -9.19 -3.17 12.51
N GLY A 34 -8.74 -2.43 13.51
CA GLY A 34 -8.56 -2.94 14.88
C GLY A 34 -7.23 -3.67 15.05
N GLY A 35 -6.29 -2.99 15.73
CA GLY A 35 -5.05 -3.55 16.24
C GLY A 35 -4.67 -2.82 17.53
N GLU A 36 -3.76 -3.40 18.32
CA GLU A 36 -3.24 -2.76 19.54
C GLU A 36 -2.45 -1.48 19.21
N GLU A 37 -1.88 -1.43 18.00
CA GLU A 37 -1.00 -0.35 17.50
C GLU A 37 -1.78 0.80 16.84
N GLY A 38 -3.02 0.56 16.41
CA GLY A 38 -3.75 1.53 15.58
C GLY A 38 -5.15 1.10 15.16
N LYS A 39 -5.86 2.01 14.50
CA LYS A 39 -7.27 1.82 14.11
C LYS A 39 -7.45 1.26 12.70
N TYR A 40 -6.61 1.69 11.76
CA TYR A 40 -6.76 1.39 10.34
C TYR A 40 -5.42 1.01 9.72
N PHE A 41 -5.43 -0.04 8.93
CA PHE A 41 -4.26 -0.58 8.26
C PHE A 41 -4.58 -0.90 6.80
N LEU A 42 -3.64 -0.63 5.92
CA LEU A 42 -3.65 -1.06 4.52
C LEU A 42 -2.93 -2.39 4.42
N LYS A 43 -3.62 -3.43 3.93
CA LYS A 43 -3.05 -4.75 3.68
C LYS A 43 -2.25 -4.79 2.37
N HIS A 44 -1.08 -5.41 2.43
CA HIS A 44 -0.15 -5.57 1.31
C HIS A 44 0.64 -6.90 1.35
N ALA A 45 0.19 -7.88 2.16
CA ALA A 45 0.81 -9.20 2.30
C ALA A 45 0.95 -10.00 0.98
N ASP A 46 0.13 -9.67 -0.02
CA ASP A 46 0.19 -10.24 -1.37
C ASP A 46 1.38 -9.75 -2.21
N GLY A 47 2.14 -8.77 -1.69
CA GLY A 47 3.29 -8.20 -2.38
C GLY A 47 2.90 -7.24 -3.51
N CYS A 48 3.88 -6.92 -4.35
CA CYS A 48 3.69 -6.10 -5.53
C CYS A 48 2.80 -6.82 -6.56
N ALA A 49 1.84 -6.10 -7.14
CA ALA A 49 0.90 -6.65 -8.10
C ALA A 49 1.55 -7.08 -9.44
N GLU A 50 2.71 -6.52 -9.80
CA GLU A 50 3.38 -6.78 -11.08
C GLU A 50 4.25 -8.03 -11.05
N ASP A 51 5.04 -8.22 -9.98
CA ASP A 51 6.04 -9.29 -9.87
C ASP A 51 5.89 -10.19 -8.62
N GLY A 52 5.02 -9.81 -7.68
CA GLY A 52 4.82 -10.51 -6.41
C GLY A 52 5.91 -10.24 -5.37
N GLU A 53 6.78 -9.26 -5.57
CA GLU A 53 7.83 -8.94 -4.59
C GLU A 53 7.21 -8.51 -3.25
N GLN A 54 7.66 -9.12 -2.16
CA GLN A 54 7.17 -8.77 -0.83
C GLN A 54 7.68 -7.41 -0.41
N ILE A 55 6.76 -6.55 0.06
CA ILE A 55 7.12 -5.30 0.71
C ILE A 55 7.57 -5.64 2.14
N THR A 56 8.81 -5.31 2.49
CA THR A 56 9.36 -5.62 3.82
C THR A 56 9.35 -4.38 4.73
N PRO A 57 9.46 -4.56 6.06
CA PRO A 57 9.43 -3.44 6.99
C PRO A 57 10.56 -2.44 6.69
N GLY A 58 10.19 -1.17 6.53
CA GLY A 58 11.10 -0.09 6.14
C GLY A 58 11.22 0.17 4.64
N ASP A 59 10.62 -0.67 3.79
CA ASP A 59 10.61 -0.44 2.34
C ASP A 59 9.64 0.66 1.93
N GLU A 60 10.02 1.39 0.88
CA GLU A 60 9.13 2.27 0.14
C GLU A 60 8.18 1.45 -0.73
N PHE A 61 6.92 1.87 -0.81
CA PHE A 61 5.92 1.21 -1.65
C PHE A 61 4.82 2.18 -2.09
N PHE A 62 4.04 1.75 -3.07
CA PHE A 62 2.97 2.55 -3.66
C PHE A 62 1.63 1.84 -3.57
N PHE A 63 0.57 2.61 -3.35
CA PHE A 63 -0.80 2.15 -3.36
C PHE A 63 -1.58 2.82 -4.49
N HIS A 64 -2.05 2.04 -5.45
CA HIS A 64 -2.90 2.52 -6.52
C HIS A 64 -4.35 2.64 -6.03
N THR A 65 -4.82 3.87 -5.83
CA THR A 65 -6.12 4.10 -5.17
C THR A 65 -7.34 3.73 -6.01
N GLU A 66 -7.21 3.58 -7.33
CA GLU A 66 -8.31 3.13 -8.20
C GLU A 66 -8.41 1.62 -8.35
N THR A 67 -7.31 0.92 -8.66
CA THR A 67 -7.29 -0.54 -8.82
C THR A 67 -7.17 -1.27 -7.48
N GLY A 68 -6.59 -0.59 -6.50
CA GLY A 68 -6.22 -1.17 -5.23
C GLY A 68 -4.82 -1.78 -5.22
N ASP A 69 -4.06 -1.75 -6.31
CA ASP A 69 -2.78 -2.47 -6.36
C ASP A 69 -1.75 -1.92 -5.39
N ILE A 70 -0.91 -2.81 -4.87
CA ILE A 70 0.31 -2.47 -4.15
C ILE A 70 1.47 -2.65 -5.13
N LEU A 71 2.38 -1.70 -5.16
CA LEU A 71 3.56 -1.75 -6.03
C LEU A 71 4.82 -1.55 -5.19
N CYS A 72 5.88 -2.30 -5.51
CA CYS A 72 7.21 -2.04 -4.96
C CYS A 72 7.73 -0.70 -5.47
N ALA A 73 8.85 -0.23 -4.89
CA ALA A 73 9.41 1.07 -5.23
C ALA A 73 9.71 1.22 -6.74
N GLU A 74 10.21 0.17 -7.39
CA GLU A 74 10.53 0.17 -8.82
C GLU A 74 9.28 0.39 -9.69
N HIS A 75 8.32 -0.53 -9.64
CA HIS A 75 7.11 -0.47 -10.45
C HIS A 75 6.22 0.74 -10.11
N GLY A 76 6.20 1.15 -8.84
CA GLY A 76 5.47 2.33 -8.40
C GLY A 76 6.04 3.63 -8.96
N GLU A 77 7.37 3.76 -9.00
CA GLU A 77 8.04 4.89 -9.63
C GLU A 77 7.90 4.87 -11.16
N GLU A 78 8.00 3.71 -11.82
CA GLU A 78 7.74 3.60 -13.27
C GLU A 78 6.35 4.10 -13.64
N LEU A 79 5.34 3.69 -12.87
CA LEU A 79 3.96 4.14 -13.04
C LEU A 79 3.82 5.64 -12.73
N ARG A 80 4.61 6.16 -11.78
CA ARG A 80 4.61 7.58 -11.41
C ARG A 80 5.26 8.45 -12.49
N GLU A 81 6.30 7.95 -13.15
CA GLU A 81 6.99 8.69 -14.21
C GLU A 81 6.25 8.61 -15.56
N GLY A 82 5.15 7.85 -15.64
CA GLY A 82 4.24 7.82 -16.79
C GLY A 82 4.82 7.10 -18.00
N LYS A 83 5.52 6.00 -17.76
CA LYS A 83 6.09 5.16 -18.81
C LYS A 83 5.11 4.13 -19.35
#